data_AF-A0A968XGT4-F1
#
_entry.id   AF-A0A968XGT4-F1
#
_cell.length_a   1.000
_cell.length_b   1.000
_cell.length_c   1.000
_cell.angle_alpha   90.00
_cell.angle_beta   90.00
_cell.angle_gamma   90.00
#
_symmetry.space_group_name_H-M   'P 1'
#
loop_
_entity.id
_entity.type
_entity.pdbx_description
1 polymer ?
#
loop_
_entity_poly.entity_id
_entity_poly.type
_entity_poly.pdbx_seq_one_letter_code
_entity_poly.pdbx_strand_id
1 'polypeptide(L)'
;MQVNFQQKFLLFASASLATVITSFNNFCLANTMEVKPSPEKGLNHEKQEVIKNNEFEFTALTPDEPIVLPEEGKSVSINIGFRIANKSSHAKRFLLYQIRPIFLDEKQQVISPPLACARPRPFLTALPPRLLGPGENLVVLDQSSWLSRRQGELYITYMTNDVEECEFRGFKAGRYSVLINYDTLSSNVRLSAKDRENLWTGNIRSNPGSLILVEKP
;
A
#
# COMPACT_ATOMS: atom_id res chain seq x y z
N MET A 1 28.61 63.85 -7.84
CA MET A 1 27.80 62.88 -8.63
C MET A 1 26.35 63.11 -8.26
N GLN A 2 25.62 63.87 -9.09
CA GLN A 2 24.64 63.34 -10.07
C GLN A 2 23.56 62.48 -9.41
N VAL A 3 22.25 62.66 -9.57
CA VAL A 3 21.32 63.66 -10.10
C VAL A 3 19.96 63.17 -9.60
N ASN A 4 19.07 64.13 -9.40
CA ASN A 4 17.68 64.06 -8.91
C ASN A 4 16.70 63.32 -9.87
N PHE A 5 15.50 63.03 -9.37
CA PHE A 5 14.16 62.86 -10.03
C PHE A 5 13.45 61.55 -9.61
N GLN A 6 12.54 61.55 -8.62
CA GLN A 6 11.12 61.98 -8.70
C GLN A 6 10.34 61.43 -9.92
N GLN A 7 9.34 60.61 -9.56
CA GLN A 7 7.94 60.66 -10.03
C GLN A 7 7.45 59.80 -11.21
N LYS A 8 6.23 59.28 -10.93
CA LYS A 8 5.09 58.85 -11.78
C LYS A 8 5.01 57.36 -12.10
N PHE A 9 4.11 56.61 -11.45
CA PHE A 9 2.64 56.52 -11.58
C PHE A 9 2.15 55.75 -12.83
N LEU A 10 1.31 54.75 -12.55
CA LEU A 10 0.15 54.26 -13.33
C LEU A 10 0.44 53.45 -14.62
N LEU A 11 0.08 52.16 -14.64
CA LEU A 11 -1.22 51.62 -15.11
C LEU A 11 -1.15 50.23 -15.78
N PHE A 12 -2.28 49.51 -15.63
CA PHE A 12 -2.76 48.32 -16.35
C PHE A 12 -2.02 46.99 -16.08
N ALA A 13 -2.65 45.82 -16.11
CA ALA A 13 -4.04 45.37 -15.99
C ALA A 13 -3.95 43.83 -15.95
N SER A 14 -4.91 43.22 -15.27
CA SER A 14 -5.40 41.85 -15.41
C SER A 14 -5.05 41.09 -16.71
N ALA A 15 -4.61 39.83 -16.58
CA ALA A 15 -5.18 38.69 -17.33
C ALA A 15 -4.60 37.33 -16.87
N SER A 16 -5.50 36.44 -16.41
CA SER A 16 -5.60 34.98 -16.63
C SER A 16 -4.35 34.18 -17.01
N LEU A 17 -3.98 33.13 -16.26
CA LEU A 17 -4.64 31.81 -16.26
C LEU A 17 -4.78 31.18 -17.66
N ALA A 18 -3.69 30.67 -18.21
CA ALA A 18 -3.63 29.47 -19.05
C ALA A 18 -2.15 29.17 -19.40
N THR A 19 -1.85 27.90 -19.67
CA THR A 19 -0.61 27.38 -20.26
C THR A 19 0.47 26.87 -19.29
N VAL A 20 0.13 25.84 -18.50
CA VAL A 20 1.09 24.76 -18.19
C VAL A 20 0.38 23.42 -18.43
N ILE A 21 -0.07 23.21 -19.67
CA ILE A 21 -0.36 21.89 -20.22
C ILE A 21 0.15 21.95 -21.65
N THR A 22 1.36 21.44 -21.89
CA THR A 22 1.83 20.75 -23.11
C THR A 22 3.36 20.77 -23.14
N SER A 23 3.98 19.79 -22.50
CA SER A 23 5.38 19.44 -22.77
C SER A 23 5.61 17.96 -22.51
N PHE A 24 4.78 17.11 -23.13
CA PHE A 24 5.09 15.70 -23.40
C PHE A 24 4.29 15.23 -24.64
N ASN A 25 4.48 15.91 -25.76
CA ASN A 25 4.11 15.40 -27.09
C ASN A 25 5.19 15.91 -28.04
N ASN A 26 6.29 15.16 -28.13
CA ASN A 26 7.20 15.08 -29.28
C ASN A 26 8.39 14.20 -28.92
N PHE A 27 8.14 12.90 -28.80
CA PHE A 27 9.14 11.92 -29.15
C PHE A 27 8.41 10.70 -29.71
N CYS A 28 8.87 10.24 -30.87
CA CYS A 28 8.42 9.06 -31.63
C CYS A 28 7.28 9.28 -32.64
N LEU A 29 7.61 9.95 -33.75
CA LEU A 29 7.11 9.56 -35.08
C LEU A 29 8.31 9.47 -36.04
N ALA A 30 8.76 8.24 -36.31
CA ALA A 30 9.32 7.79 -37.59
C ALA A 30 9.85 6.36 -37.44
N ASN A 31 9.08 5.38 -37.90
CA ASN A 31 9.54 4.30 -38.78
C ASN A 31 8.40 3.30 -38.99
N THR A 32 7.68 3.52 -40.07
CA THR A 32 6.78 2.55 -40.69
C THR A 32 7.64 1.47 -41.35
N MET A 33 7.58 0.25 -40.82
CA MET A 33 7.87 -0.97 -41.59
C MET A 33 6.65 -1.88 -41.48
N GLU A 34 6.15 -2.27 -42.65
CA GLU A 34 5.05 -3.22 -42.81
C GLU A 34 5.36 -4.55 -42.12
N VAL A 35 4.47 -4.99 -41.23
CA VAL A 35 4.45 -6.37 -40.72
C VAL A 35 3.03 -6.91 -40.92
N LYS A 36 2.96 -8.07 -41.58
CA LYS A 36 1.76 -8.86 -41.91
C LYS A 36 0.85 -9.07 -40.68
N PRO A 37 -0.47 -9.27 -40.89
CA PRO A 37 -1.42 -9.45 -39.80
C PRO A 37 -1.14 -10.76 -39.04
N SER A 38 -0.87 -10.64 -37.74
CA SER A 38 -0.85 -11.75 -36.78
C SER A 38 -2.27 -11.99 -36.27
N PRO A 39 -2.71 -13.25 -36.10
CA PRO A 39 -4.09 -13.56 -35.75
C PRO A 39 -4.42 -13.10 -34.33
N GLU A 40 -5.66 -12.65 -34.18
CA GLU A 40 -6.31 -12.27 -32.92
C GLU A 40 -6.01 -13.29 -31.81
N LYS A 41 -5.25 -12.86 -30.79
CA LYS A 41 -5.25 -13.51 -29.49
C LYS A 41 -6.01 -12.62 -28.53
N GLY A 42 -7.17 -13.14 -28.13
CA GLY A 42 -8.08 -12.54 -27.18
C GLY A 42 -7.37 -12.02 -25.94
N LEU A 43 -7.80 -10.84 -25.52
CA LEU A 43 -7.50 -10.23 -24.25
C LEU A 43 -8.06 -11.15 -23.15
N ASN A 44 -7.26 -12.13 -22.70
CA ASN A 44 -7.56 -12.84 -21.48
C ASN A 44 -7.36 -11.84 -20.34
N HIS A 45 -8.47 -11.38 -19.76
CA HIS A 45 -8.48 -10.95 -18.38
C HIS A 45 -8.00 -12.13 -17.54
N GLU A 46 -6.70 -12.18 -17.24
CA GLU A 46 -6.18 -13.03 -16.18
C GLU A 46 -6.88 -12.60 -14.90
N LYS A 47 -7.95 -13.32 -14.57
CA LYS A 47 -8.30 -13.61 -13.19
C LYS A 47 -6.99 -14.04 -12.53
N GLN A 48 -6.40 -13.18 -11.71
CA GLN A 48 -5.41 -13.60 -10.73
C GLN A 48 -6.11 -14.65 -9.87
N GLU A 49 -5.88 -15.91 -10.20
CA GLU A 49 -6.40 -17.04 -9.48
C GLU A 49 -5.73 -17.01 -8.11
N VAL A 50 -6.50 -16.68 -7.07
CA VAL A 50 -6.04 -16.79 -5.69
C VAL A 50 -5.78 -18.27 -5.45
N ILE A 51 -4.51 -18.67 -5.51
CA ILE A 51 -4.10 -20.03 -5.17
C ILE A 51 -4.48 -20.25 -3.70
N LYS A 52 -5.55 -21.01 -3.46
CA LYS A 52 -5.87 -21.54 -2.14
C LYS A 52 -4.82 -22.60 -1.80
N ASN A 53 -3.70 -22.16 -1.25
CA ASN A 53 -2.70 -23.08 -0.74
C ASN A 53 -3.22 -23.65 0.58
N ASN A 54 -3.76 -24.88 0.58
CA ASN A 54 -4.35 -25.52 1.77
C ASN A 54 -3.32 -25.77 2.90
N GLU A 55 -2.03 -25.60 2.61
CA GLU A 55 -0.93 -25.74 3.57
C GLU A 55 -0.81 -24.57 4.56
N PHE A 56 -1.29 -23.38 4.18
CA PHE A 56 -1.14 -22.17 4.99
C PHE A 56 -2.43 -21.34 4.96
N GLU A 57 -2.85 -20.86 6.12
CA GLU A 57 -3.93 -19.90 6.19
C GLU A 57 -3.38 -18.50 6.45
N PHE A 58 -3.86 -17.54 5.66
CA PHE A 58 -3.46 -16.15 5.75
C PHE A 58 -4.69 -15.30 6.06
N THR A 59 -4.71 -14.64 7.22
CA THR A 59 -5.86 -13.90 7.72
C THR A 59 -5.46 -12.45 7.98
N ALA A 60 -6.22 -11.48 7.48
CA ALA A 60 -6.11 -10.10 7.95
C ALA A 60 -6.68 -10.03 9.37
N LEU A 61 -5.96 -9.37 10.27
CA LEU A 61 -6.45 -9.05 11.61
C LEU A 61 -6.93 -7.60 11.60
N THR A 62 -8.11 -7.37 12.14
CA THR A 62 -8.73 -6.06 12.27
C THR A 62 -9.32 -5.95 13.67
N PRO A 63 -9.60 -4.73 14.18
CA PRO A 63 -10.26 -4.57 15.46
C PRO A 63 -11.65 -5.23 15.47
N ASP A 64 -12.00 -5.90 16.58
CA ASP A 64 -13.32 -6.52 16.75
C ASP A 64 -14.41 -5.47 17.00
N GLU A 65 -14.05 -4.34 17.60
CA GLU A 65 -14.96 -3.24 17.92
C GLU A 65 -14.91 -2.13 16.86
N PRO A 66 -16.03 -1.42 16.61
CA PRO A 66 -16.04 -0.24 15.77
C PRO A 66 -15.10 0.85 16.30
N ILE A 67 -14.32 1.45 15.39
CA ILE A 67 -13.40 2.53 15.72
C ILE A 67 -14.12 3.87 15.59
N VAL A 68 -14.16 4.62 16.69
CA VAL A 68 -14.67 5.99 16.70
C VAL A 68 -13.68 6.91 15.98
N LEU A 69 -14.20 7.73 15.07
CA LEU A 69 -13.39 8.67 14.30
C LEU A 69 -12.71 9.70 15.21
N PRO A 70 -11.40 9.98 15.02
CA PRO A 70 -10.70 10.96 15.83
C PRO A 70 -11.19 12.39 15.56
N GLU A 71 -10.99 13.25 16.54
CA GLU A 71 -11.12 14.70 16.39
C GLU A 71 -10.01 15.27 15.49
N GLU A 72 -10.21 16.46 14.93
CA GLU A 72 -9.23 17.14 14.07
C GLU A 72 -7.87 17.29 14.78
N GLY A 73 -6.79 16.90 14.10
CA GLY A 73 -5.43 16.91 14.65
C GLY A 73 -5.14 15.80 15.66
N LYS A 74 -6.05 14.84 15.87
CA LYS A 74 -5.85 13.66 16.73
C LYS A 74 -5.68 12.40 15.90
N SER A 75 -5.08 11.40 16.56
CA SER A 75 -4.89 10.05 16.03
C SER A 75 -5.35 9.02 17.06
N VAL A 76 -5.94 7.93 16.59
CA VAL A 76 -6.25 6.74 17.38
C VAL A 76 -5.49 5.55 16.81
N SER A 77 -4.94 4.72 17.69
CA SER A 77 -4.30 3.48 17.26
C SER A 77 -5.38 2.52 16.75
N ILE A 78 -5.10 1.87 15.62
CA ILE A 78 -5.93 0.80 15.07
C ILE A 78 -5.05 -0.43 14.88
N ASN A 79 -5.50 -1.58 15.35
CA ASN A 79 -4.73 -2.82 15.21
C ASN A 79 -5.12 -3.51 13.91
N ILE A 80 -4.38 -3.22 12.85
CA ILE A 80 -4.47 -3.94 11.58
C ILE A 80 -3.24 -4.83 11.46
N GLY A 81 -3.46 -6.14 11.44
CA GLY A 81 -2.41 -7.14 11.46
C GLY A 81 -2.57 -8.20 10.38
N PHE A 82 -1.67 -9.17 10.43
CA PHE A 82 -1.64 -10.32 9.54
C PHE A 82 -1.29 -11.58 10.33
N ARG A 83 -2.08 -12.63 10.16
CA ARG A 83 -1.81 -13.94 10.74
C ARG A 83 -1.49 -14.95 9.64
N ILE A 84 -0.40 -15.68 9.84
CA ILE A 84 -0.03 -16.86 9.06
C ILE A 84 -0.18 -18.09 9.97
N ALA A 85 -1.02 -19.04 9.58
CA ALA A 85 -1.14 -20.34 10.25
C ALA A 85 -0.52 -21.43 9.38
N ASN A 86 0.42 -22.21 9.93
CA ASN A 86 0.99 -23.36 9.24
C ASN A 86 0.12 -24.61 9.47
N LYS A 87 -0.62 -25.00 8.43
CA LYS A 87 -1.46 -26.22 8.42
C LYS A 87 -0.76 -27.42 7.77
N SER A 88 0.47 -27.24 7.28
CA SER A 88 1.25 -28.31 6.69
C SER A 88 1.89 -29.21 7.75
N SER A 89 2.40 -30.37 7.31
CA SER A 89 3.18 -31.31 8.14
C SER A 89 4.64 -30.89 8.34
N HIS A 90 5.08 -29.76 7.76
CA HIS A 90 6.48 -29.36 7.74
C HIS A 90 6.68 -27.92 8.20
N ALA A 91 7.83 -27.62 8.80
CA ALA A 91 8.18 -26.26 9.15
C ALA A 91 8.53 -25.45 7.89
N LYS A 92 8.12 -24.18 7.83
CA LYS A 92 8.48 -23.25 6.76
C LYS A 92 8.99 -21.93 7.30
N ARG A 93 9.90 -21.30 6.54
CA ARG A 93 10.43 -19.97 6.83
C ARG A 93 9.67 -18.91 6.06
N PHE A 94 9.28 -17.83 6.72
CA PHE A 94 8.57 -16.70 6.13
C PHE A 94 9.43 -15.44 6.20
N LEU A 95 9.63 -14.81 5.04
CA LEU A 95 10.29 -13.52 4.93
C LEU A 95 9.24 -12.42 5.09
N LEU A 96 9.21 -11.71 6.22
CA LEU A 96 8.15 -10.75 6.57
C LEU A 96 8.43 -9.34 6.04
N TYR A 97 8.79 -9.25 4.76
CA TYR A 97 9.36 -8.03 4.20
C TYR A 97 8.29 -7.14 3.55
N GLN A 98 7.55 -7.63 2.55
CA GLN A 98 6.51 -6.88 1.85
C GLN A 98 5.12 -7.33 2.29
N ILE A 99 4.64 -6.79 3.41
CA ILE A 99 3.28 -7.02 3.92
C ILE A 99 2.52 -5.71 3.78
N ARG A 100 1.54 -5.64 2.87
CA ARG A 100 0.88 -4.38 2.51
C ARG A 100 -0.63 -4.51 2.65
N PRO A 101 -1.29 -3.66 3.46
CA PRO A 101 -2.73 -3.63 3.51
C PRO A 101 -3.32 -3.06 2.22
N ILE A 102 -4.50 -3.54 1.86
CA ILE A 102 -5.40 -3.02 0.85
C ILE A 102 -6.74 -2.79 1.54
N PHE A 103 -7.25 -1.57 1.41
CA PHE A 103 -8.54 -1.18 1.93
C PHE A 103 -9.56 -1.16 0.80
N LEU A 104 -10.68 -1.85 0.99
CA LEU A 104 -11.82 -1.82 0.08
C LEU A 104 -13.02 -1.17 0.76
N ASP A 105 -13.75 -0.34 0.03
CA ASP A 105 -15.02 0.22 0.49
C ASP A 105 -16.17 -0.82 0.45
N GLU A 106 -17.37 -0.40 0.84
CA GLU A 106 -18.57 -1.25 0.83
C GLU A 106 -18.94 -1.76 -0.58
N LYS A 107 -18.48 -1.08 -1.63
CA LYS A 107 -18.66 -1.47 -3.04
C LYS A 107 -17.51 -2.33 -3.55
N GLN A 108 -16.62 -2.79 -2.68
CA GLN A 108 -15.40 -3.56 -3.00
C GLN A 108 -14.43 -2.81 -3.91
N GLN A 109 -14.46 -1.48 -3.90
CA GLN A 109 -13.51 -0.64 -4.63
C GLN A 109 -12.33 -0.30 -3.73
N VAL A 110 -11.13 -0.31 -4.32
CA VAL A 110 -9.91 0.04 -3.60
C VAL A 110 -9.97 1.50 -3.18
N ILE A 111 -9.89 1.75 -1.87
CA ILE A 111 -9.65 3.10 -1.34
C ILE A 111 -8.27 3.54 -1.80
N SER A 112 -8.20 4.79 -2.27
CA SER A 112 -7.03 5.43 -2.91
C SER A 112 -5.70 4.77 -2.53
N PRO A 113 -4.86 4.36 -3.49
CA PRO A 113 -3.57 3.76 -3.19
C PRO A 113 -2.75 4.67 -2.27
N PRO A 114 -1.79 4.12 -1.50
CA PRO A 114 -1.06 4.91 -0.53
C PRO A 114 -0.41 6.12 -1.21
N LEU A 115 -0.63 7.32 -0.66
CA LEU A 115 -0.29 8.61 -1.28
C LEU A 115 1.20 8.77 -1.54
N ALA A 116 1.99 8.29 -0.59
CA ALA A 116 3.41 8.03 -0.68
C ALA A 116 3.80 7.21 0.54
N CYS A 117 4.71 6.28 0.36
CA CYS A 117 5.39 5.64 1.46
C CYS A 117 6.62 6.51 1.78
N ALA A 118 6.65 7.14 2.95
CA ALA A 118 7.81 7.84 3.46
C ALA A 118 8.98 6.84 3.43
N ARG A 119 9.92 7.13 2.52
CA ARG A 119 11.22 6.50 2.21
C ARG A 119 11.41 5.04 2.66
N PRO A 120 11.91 4.15 1.77
CA PRO A 120 12.33 2.82 2.20
C PRO A 120 13.31 2.96 3.38
N ARG A 121 13.10 2.19 4.47
CA ARG A 121 13.98 2.24 5.64
C ARG A 121 15.43 2.05 5.18
N PRO A 122 16.36 2.99 5.47
CA PRO A 122 17.71 2.98 4.90
C PRO A 122 18.55 1.78 5.37
N PHE A 123 18.14 1.12 6.45
CA PHE A 123 18.76 -0.09 6.96
C PHE A 123 17.70 -1.17 7.13
N LEU A 124 17.48 -1.90 6.06
CA LEU A 124 16.80 -3.18 6.10
C LEU A 124 17.83 -4.17 6.63
N THR A 125 18.01 -4.22 7.95
CA THR A 125 18.49 -5.49 8.49
C THR A 125 17.35 -6.45 8.20
N ALA A 126 17.46 -7.18 7.08
CA ALA A 126 16.46 -8.16 6.70
C ALA A 126 16.23 -9.03 7.94
N LEU A 127 15.05 -8.88 8.55
CA LEU A 127 14.75 -9.68 9.71
C LEU A 127 14.92 -11.14 9.29
N PRO A 128 15.62 -11.95 10.09
CA PRO A 128 15.84 -13.33 9.73
C PRO A 128 14.48 -13.98 9.47
N PRO A 129 14.33 -14.79 8.41
CA PRO A 129 13.06 -15.43 8.11
C PRO A 129 12.54 -16.19 9.33
N ARG A 130 11.27 -15.93 9.66
CA ARG A 130 10.63 -16.55 10.83
C ARG A 130 10.27 -17.99 10.48
N LEU A 131 10.80 -18.94 11.26
CA LEU A 131 10.43 -20.35 11.14
C LEU A 131 9.08 -20.54 11.81
N LEU A 132 8.17 -21.21 11.12
CA LEU A 132 6.85 -21.58 11.61
C LEU A 132 6.71 -23.10 11.48
N GLY A 133 6.64 -23.80 12.60
CA GLY A 133 6.43 -25.23 12.69
C GLY A 133 4.98 -25.64 12.38
N PRO A 134 4.71 -26.95 12.22
CA PRO A 134 3.35 -27.46 12.02
C PRO A 134 2.41 -27.04 13.14
N GLY A 135 1.24 -26.50 12.80
CA GLY A 135 0.22 -26.05 13.75
C GLY A 135 0.49 -24.70 14.42
N GLU A 136 1.66 -24.08 14.19
CA GLU A 136 1.99 -22.79 14.77
C GLU A 136 1.36 -21.63 14.00
N ASN A 137 1.20 -20.50 14.71
CA ASN A 137 0.70 -19.24 14.16
C ASN A 137 1.73 -18.13 14.34
N LEU A 138 1.85 -17.28 13.32
CA LEU A 138 2.68 -16.08 13.32
C LEU A 138 1.80 -14.87 13.09
N VAL A 139 1.84 -13.91 14.01
CA VAL A 139 1.14 -12.62 13.88
C VAL A 139 2.16 -11.51 13.61
N VAL A 140 1.83 -10.65 12.66
CA VAL A 140 2.68 -9.54 12.18
C VAL A 140 1.84 -8.28 12.05
N LEU A 141 2.46 -7.10 12.20
CA LEU A 141 1.84 -5.76 12.10
C LEU A 141 0.85 -5.38 13.21
N ASP A 142 0.76 -6.15 14.29
CA ASP A 142 0.02 -5.73 15.47
C ASP A 142 0.61 -4.40 16.02
N GLN A 143 -0.25 -3.40 16.28
CA GLN A 143 0.09 -2.09 16.86
C GLN A 143 0.92 -1.11 16.01
N SER A 144 1.03 -1.31 14.70
CA SER A 144 1.81 -0.42 13.81
C SER A 144 0.95 0.44 12.90
N SER A 145 -0.34 0.64 13.23
CA SER A 145 -1.26 1.44 12.42
C SER A 145 -2.06 2.45 13.26
N TRP A 146 -2.42 3.56 12.63
CA TRP A 146 -3.22 4.62 13.23
C TRP A 146 -4.19 5.25 12.24
N LEU A 147 -5.36 5.63 12.76
CA LEU A 147 -6.35 6.45 12.07
C LEU A 147 -6.19 7.88 12.56
N SER A 148 -6.04 8.85 11.67
CA SER A 148 -5.92 10.27 12.00
C SER A 148 -6.88 11.13 11.19
N ARG A 149 -7.27 12.29 11.74
CA ARG A 149 -8.05 13.31 11.03
C ARG A 149 -7.22 14.57 10.85
N ARG A 150 -6.99 14.99 9.60
CA ARG A 150 -6.21 16.17 9.23
C ARG A 150 -6.92 16.93 8.12
N GLN A 151 -7.12 18.22 8.31
CA GLN A 151 -7.82 19.12 7.40
C GLN A 151 -9.21 18.58 6.97
N GLY A 152 -9.93 17.97 7.91
CA GLY A 152 -11.25 17.36 7.66
C GLY A 152 -11.22 16.02 6.92
N GLU A 153 -10.04 15.53 6.53
CA GLU A 153 -9.87 14.25 5.86
C GLU A 153 -9.38 13.17 6.84
N LEU A 154 -9.79 11.92 6.60
CA LEU A 154 -9.35 10.77 7.37
C LEU A 154 -8.25 10.01 6.66
N TYR A 155 -7.24 9.63 7.44
CA TYR A 155 -6.06 8.92 6.99
C TYR A 155 -5.83 7.67 7.81
N ILE A 156 -5.61 6.55 7.14
CA ILE A 156 -5.03 5.36 7.79
C ILE A 156 -3.56 5.30 7.41
N THR A 157 -2.72 5.26 8.43
CA THR A 157 -1.28 5.16 8.30
C THR A 157 -0.82 3.85 8.91
N TYR A 158 0.18 3.22 8.29
CA TYR A 158 0.79 2.00 8.78
C TYR A 158 2.31 2.02 8.58
N MET A 159 3.01 1.28 9.44
CA MET A 159 4.45 1.00 9.30
C MET A 159 4.67 -0.49 9.06
N THR A 160 5.74 -0.82 8.34
CA THR A 160 6.19 -2.20 8.11
C THR A 160 7.70 -2.30 8.28
N ASN A 161 8.25 -3.50 8.06
CA ASN A 161 9.69 -3.68 8.08
C ASN A 161 10.39 -3.02 6.88
N ASP A 162 9.70 -2.93 5.74
CA ASP A 162 10.23 -2.32 4.50
C ASP A 162 9.87 -0.83 4.34
N VAL A 163 8.93 -0.33 5.15
CA VAL A 163 8.45 1.04 5.08
C VAL A 163 8.42 1.72 6.45
N GLU A 164 8.96 2.94 6.52
CA GLU A 164 8.83 3.78 7.71
C GLU A 164 7.38 4.15 7.96
N GLU A 165 6.70 4.70 6.95
CA GLU A 165 5.30 5.12 7.08
C GLU A 165 4.63 5.17 5.70
N CYS A 166 3.44 4.60 5.53
CA CYS A 166 2.61 4.78 4.33
C CYS A 166 1.22 5.24 4.76
N GLU A 167 0.62 6.17 4.00
CA GLU A 167 -0.68 6.73 4.31
C GLU A 167 -1.71 6.47 3.20
N PHE A 168 -2.90 6.04 3.59
CA PHE A 168 -4.11 5.98 2.75
C PHE A 168 -5.03 7.15 3.11
N ARG A 169 -5.73 7.71 2.12
CA ARG A 169 -6.73 8.77 2.31
C ARG A 169 -8.09 8.38 1.77
N GLY A 170 -9.10 9.19 2.10
CA GLY A 170 -10.44 9.09 1.52
C GLY A 170 -11.39 8.21 2.32
N PHE A 171 -11.05 7.95 3.59
CA PHE A 171 -11.95 7.27 4.51
C PHE A 171 -13.07 8.21 4.99
N LYS A 172 -14.19 7.59 5.34
CA LYS A 172 -15.38 8.17 5.98
C LYS A 172 -15.91 7.18 7.02
N ALA A 173 -16.88 7.58 7.83
CA ALA A 173 -17.65 6.62 8.61
C ALA A 173 -18.32 5.59 7.65
N GLY A 174 -18.25 4.31 8.00
CA GLY A 174 -18.70 3.21 7.14
C GLY A 174 -17.95 1.90 7.41
N ARG A 175 -18.28 0.86 6.64
CA ARG A 175 -17.61 -0.45 6.70
C ARG A 175 -16.59 -0.60 5.58
N TYR A 176 -15.48 -1.25 5.90
CA TYR A 176 -14.39 -1.53 4.98
C TYR A 176 -13.95 -2.99 5.09
N SER A 177 -13.54 -3.56 3.97
CA SER A 177 -12.78 -4.81 3.97
C SER A 177 -11.29 -4.51 3.96
N VAL A 178 -10.54 -5.17 4.84
CA VAL A 178 -9.08 -5.09 4.87
C VAL A 178 -8.50 -6.39 4.36
N LEU A 179 -7.68 -6.31 3.33
CA LEU A 179 -6.93 -7.43 2.78
C LEU A 179 -5.44 -7.15 3.01
N ILE A 180 -4.66 -8.17 3.32
CA ILE A 180 -3.21 -8.05 3.41
C ILE A 180 -2.60 -8.80 2.23
N ASN A 181 -1.85 -8.08 1.39
CA ASN A 181 -0.99 -8.70 0.41
C ASN A 181 0.35 -9.03 1.06
N TYR A 182 0.79 -10.26 0.88
CA TYR A 182 2.09 -10.76 1.28
C TYR A 182 2.89 -11.15 0.04
N ASP A 183 4.08 -10.58 -0.10
CA ASP A 183 5.02 -10.92 -1.17
C ASP A 183 6.39 -11.29 -0.60
N THR A 184 6.97 -12.35 -1.15
CA THR A 184 8.29 -12.87 -0.81
C THR A 184 9.36 -12.46 -1.81
N LEU A 185 8.98 -11.90 -2.96
CA LEU A 185 9.84 -11.51 -4.07
C LEU A 185 10.51 -10.15 -3.80
N SER A 186 11.30 -10.05 -2.75
CA SER A 186 12.32 -9.01 -2.69
C SER A 186 13.62 -9.56 -3.25
N SER A 187 13.90 -9.24 -4.51
CA SER A 187 15.16 -9.56 -5.22
C SER A 187 16.43 -9.03 -4.52
N ASN A 188 16.26 -8.23 -3.47
CA ASN A 188 17.33 -7.51 -2.78
C ASN A 188 17.70 -8.10 -1.41
N VAL A 189 17.04 -9.18 -0.94
CA VAL A 189 17.39 -9.80 0.36
C VAL A 189 18.42 -10.91 0.17
N ARG A 190 19.64 -10.69 0.68
CA ARG A 190 20.67 -11.73 0.76
C ARG A 190 20.38 -12.68 1.93
N LEU A 191 19.92 -13.89 1.63
CA LEU A 191 19.69 -14.95 2.61
C LEU A 191 20.87 -15.92 2.70
N SER A 192 21.19 -16.36 3.92
CA SER A 192 22.13 -17.46 4.17
C SER A 192 21.59 -18.77 3.58
N ALA A 193 22.45 -19.78 3.37
CA ALA A 193 22.00 -21.09 2.87
C ALA A 193 20.94 -21.73 3.79
N LYS A 194 21.12 -21.60 5.11
CA LYS A 194 20.19 -22.09 6.14
C LYS A 194 18.83 -21.39 6.09
N ASP A 195 18.80 -20.10 5.74
CA ASP A 195 17.56 -19.33 5.66
C ASP A 195 16.79 -19.56 4.35
N ARG A 196 17.49 -20.02 3.29
CA ARG A 196 16.86 -20.45 2.03
C ARG A 196 16.21 -21.82 2.14
N GLU A 197 16.76 -22.68 3.00
CA GLU A 197 16.16 -23.99 3.26
C GLU A 197 14.77 -23.82 3.86
N ASN A 198 13.77 -24.49 3.26
CA ASN A 198 12.36 -24.41 3.67
C ASN A 198 11.76 -23.00 3.64
N LEU A 199 12.36 -22.07 2.89
CA LEU A 199 11.76 -20.76 2.64
C LEU A 199 10.46 -20.94 1.86
N TRP A 200 9.39 -20.36 2.39
CA TRP A 200 8.14 -20.23 1.66
C TRP A 200 8.27 -19.07 0.66
N THR A 201 7.87 -19.32 -0.58
CA THR A 201 7.86 -18.33 -1.66
C THR A 201 6.50 -18.30 -2.34
N GLY A 202 6.02 -17.11 -2.62
CA GLY A 202 4.74 -16.85 -3.27
C GLY A 202 4.27 -15.42 -3.03
N ASN A 203 3.18 -15.07 -3.72
CA ASN A 203 2.39 -13.88 -3.48
C ASN A 203 0.98 -14.36 -3.07
N ILE A 204 0.53 -13.95 -1.89
CA ILE A 204 -0.80 -14.30 -1.39
C ILE A 204 -1.51 -13.07 -0.87
N ARG A 205 -2.82 -13.06 -1.10
CA ARG A 205 -3.76 -12.16 -0.46
C ARG A 205 -4.46 -12.89 0.68
N SER A 206 -4.54 -12.25 1.83
CA SER A 206 -5.25 -12.78 2.99
C SER A 206 -6.76 -12.95 2.73
N ASN A 207 -7.40 -13.74 3.57
CA ASN A 207 -8.84 -13.61 3.81
C ASN A 207 -9.16 -12.18 4.32
N PRO A 208 -10.30 -11.59 3.93
CA PRO A 208 -10.66 -10.24 4.33
C PRO A 208 -10.98 -10.16 5.82
N GLY A 209 -10.46 -9.12 6.47
CA GLY A 209 -10.91 -8.63 7.79
C GLY A 209 -11.91 -7.50 7.64
N SER A 210 -12.62 -7.16 8.71
CA SER A 210 -13.63 -6.10 8.71
C SER A 210 -13.21 -4.93 9.59
N LEU A 211 -13.22 -3.74 9.01
CA LEU A 211 -12.97 -2.49 9.73
C LEU A 211 -14.23 -1.62 9.68
N ILE A 212 -14.73 -1.22 10.84
CA ILE A 212 -15.92 -0.39 10.96
C ILE A 212 -15.51 0.94 11.58
N LEU A 213 -15.77 2.03 10.87
CA LEU A 213 -15.50 3.39 11.32
C LEU A 213 -16.83 4.11 11.63
N VAL A 214 -16.93 4.73 12.80
CA VAL A 214 -18.17 5.40 13.25
C VAL A 214 -17.89 6.83 13.70
N GLU A 215 -18.79 7.76 13.38
CA GLU A 215 -18.73 9.09 13.99
C GLU A 215 -18.95 8.99 15.51
N LYS A 216 -18.46 9.99 16.23
CA LYS A 216 -18.75 10.13 17.67
C LYS A 216 -20.26 10.30 17.84
N PRO A 217 -20.89 9.58 18.79
CA PRO A 217 -22.33 9.71 19.08
C PRO A 217 -22.70 11.13 19.54
#